data_AF-A0A4R4XQS3-F1
#
_entry.id   AF-A0A4R4XQS3-F1
#
_cell.length_a   1.000
_cell.length_b   1.000
_cell.length_c   1.000
_cell.angle_alpha   90.00
_cell.angle_beta   90.00
_cell.angle_gamma   90.00
#
_symmetry.space_group_name_H-M   'P 1'
#
loop_
_entity.id
_entity.type
_entity.pdbx_description
1 polymer ?
#
loop_
_entity_poly.entity_id
_entity_poly.type
_entity_poly.pdbx_seq_one_letter_code
_entity_poly.pdbx_strand_id
1 'polypeptide(L)'
;MSSDDTAAEAAATAVPQADREGECALAGCAQPLPPPGRGRPAKYCSKAHADQASRDRRAADAAALDEPLRRAESLAGRLPEAIGGLQEQLTVLTDALAQAQAGALARVQRAEAEAVAARQAEADADARAAEADRVRARAEAAAADAVQARRAAEQEAERDRAALAQVRADTAETIAAHTQLRDAAREAQAAAEAARDAKTAELREARQAHEQDLARRDAAIRAQTDQLDAARTDLARTIEALTAAREALATASGEARTQRTRAEAAEHARDAALRELQTTEARAAALDRRVHELQTAADQAAGEAADTRAALRACEAVSDRLETALEAARAEAAEQRERAARAEAAAAAAEAAEAAAAAQGPGDDRHDQDDGQTPRPETRPDNPRSPQQPT
;
A
#
# COMPACT_ATOMS: atom_id res chain seq x y z
N MET A 1 -126.95 -77.99 -24.24
CA MET A 1 -127.21 -79.21 -23.45
C MET A 1 -128.65 -79.12 -22.99
N SER A 2 -129.41 -80.22 -23.07
CA SER A 2 -130.83 -80.38 -22.69
C SER A 2 -131.84 -79.53 -23.50
N SER A 3 -132.87 -80.08 -24.15
CA SER A 3 -133.95 -81.05 -23.76
C SER A 3 -135.14 -80.37 -23.06
N ASP A 4 -136.40 -80.76 -23.21
CA ASP A 4 -137.18 -81.56 -24.20
C ASP A 4 -138.69 -81.44 -23.79
N ASP A 5 -139.66 -81.69 -24.71
CA ASP A 5 -141.03 -82.23 -24.45
C ASP A 5 -142.04 -81.45 -23.53
N THR A 6 -143.38 -81.67 -23.46
CA THR A 6 -144.36 -82.65 -24.05
C THR A 6 -145.86 -82.18 -24.04
N ALA A 7 -146.71 -82.88 -24.83
CA ALA A 7 -148.13 -83.37 -24.72
C ALA A 7 -149.16 -82.92 -23.63
N ALA A 8 -150.51 -83.16 -23.71
CA ALA A 8 -151.53 -83.42 -24.78
C ALA A 8 -152.99 -83.61 -24.19
N GLU A 9 -154.00 -83.94 -25.05
CA GLU A 9 -155.31 -84.64 -24.79
C GLU A 9 -156.48 -83.97 -23.98
N ALA A 10 -157.79 -84.36 -24.05
CA ALA A 10 -158.66 -85.02 -25.06
C ALA A 10 -160.19 -85.13 -24.63
N ALA A 11 -161.09 -85.48 -25.59
CA ALA A 11 -162.37 -86.28 -25.46
C ALA A 11 -163.64 -85.77 -24.68
N ALA A 12 -164.89 -86.31 -24.82
CA ALA A 12 -165.72 -86.93 -25.91
C ALA A 12 -167.18 -87.34 -25.45
N THR A 13 -168.14 -87.60 -26.40
CA THR A 13 -169.35 -88.54 -26.34
C THR A 13 -170.54 -88.32 -25.34
N ALA A 14 -171.80 -88.83 -25.45
CA ALA A 14 -172.66 -89.48 -26.50
C ALA A 14 -174.20 -89.63 -26.10
N VAL A 15 -175.03 -90.20 -27.01
CA VAL A 15 -176.52 -90.44 -27.14
C VAL A 15 -177.14 -91.59 -26.25
N PRO A 16 -178.34 -92.25 -26.45
CA PRO A 16 -179.75 -91.95 -26.94
C PRO A 16 -180.93 -92.60 -26.10
N GLN A 17 -182.22 -92.51 -26.53
CA GLN A 17 -183.34 -93.52 -26.37
C GLN A 17 -184.72 -92.99 -26.90
N ALA A 18 -185.85 -93.73 -26.92
CA ALA A 18 -186.30 -94.75 -27.90
C ALA A 18 -187.87 -94.77 -28.00
N ASP A 19 -188.46 -95.10 -29.17
CA ASP A 19 -189.92 -94.99 -29.45
C ASP A 19 -190.79 -96.13 -28.82
N ARG A 20 -192.06 -95.83 -28.48
CA ARG A 20 -193.14 -96.82 -28.19
C ARG A 20 -194.22 -96.74 -29.27
N GLU A 21 -194.61 -97.88 -29.85
CA GLU A 21 -195.58 -97.90 -30.96
C GLU A 21 -197.03 -97.81 -30.46
N GLY A 22 -197.80 -96.86 -31.02
CA GLY A 22 -199.24 -96.67 -30.76
C GLY A 22 -199.59 -95.44 -29.92
N GLU A 23 -198.65 -94.92 -29.14
CA GLU A 23 -198.79 -93.71 -28.32
C GLU A 23 -198.27 -92.46 -29.05
N CYS A 24 -198.68 -91.28 -28.59
CA CYS A 24 -198.20 -90.00 -29.13
C CYS A 24 -196.71 -89.79 -28.79
N ALA A 25 -195.86 -89.56 -29.79
CA ALA A 25 -194.40 -89.41 -29.64
C ALA A 25 -193.93 -88.10 -28.96
N LEU A 26 -194.78 -87.49 -28.14
CA LEU A 26 -194.45 -86.39 -27.23
C LEU A 26 -194.24 -87.00 -25.83
N ALA A 27 -193.08 -86.77 -25.22
CA ALA A 27 -192.74 -87.35 -23.92
C ALA A 27 -193.83 -87.05 -22.87
N GLY A 28 -194.43 -88.11 -22.30
CA GLY A 28 -195.51 -88.02 -21.31
C GLY A 28 -196.95 -88.06 -21.86
N CYS A 29 -197.17 -88.18 -23.18
CA CYS A 29 -198.52 -88.22 -23.76
C CYS A 29 -199.01 -89.65 -24.11
N ALA A 30 -199.81 -90.25 -23.22
CA ALA A 30 -200.39 -91.58 -23.40
C ALA A 30 -201.69 -91.63 -24.26
N GLN A 31 -201.97 -90.61 -25.08
CA GLN A 31 -203.15 -90.64 -25.96
C GLN A 31 -202.91 -91.53 -27.20
N PRO A 32 -203.85 -92.43 -27.54
CA PRO A 32 -203.72 -93.30 -28.71
C PRO A 32 -203.77 -92.50 -30.00
N LEU A 33 -203.00 -92.93 -30.99
CA LEU A 33 -202.95 -92.30 -32.30
C LEU A 33 -204.27 -92.51 -33.08
N PRO A 34 -204.79 -91.49 -33.80
CA PRO A 34 -206.01 -91.63 -34.59
C PRO A 34 -205.83 -92.65 -35.73
N PRO A 35 -206.90 -93.38 -36.12
CA PRO A 35 -206.79 -94.53 -37.02
C PRO A 35 -206.25 -94.15 -38.41
N PRO A 36 -205.43 -95.02 -39.04
CA PRO A 36 -204.70 -94.69 -40.26
C PRO A 36 -205.60 -94.58 -41.49
N GLY A 37 -205.75 -93.36 -42.02
CA GLY A 37 -206.22 -93.13 -43.38
C GLY A 37 -205.15 -93.44 -44.44
N ARG A 38 -205.48 -93.29 -45.73
CA ARG A 38 -204.49 -93.39 -46.82
C ARG A 38 -203.48 -92.24 -46.76
N GLY A 39 -202.39 -92.45 -46.02
CA GLY A 39 -201.31 -91.49 -45.82
C GLY A 39 -200.25 -92.02 -44.87
N ARG A 40 -199.21 -91.21 -44.63
CA ARG A 40 -198.16 -91.54 -43.65
C ARG A 40 -198.76 -91.52 -42.23
N PRO A 41 -198.53 -92.54 -41.38
CA PRO A 41 -199.13 -92.58 -40.04
C PRO A 41 -198.70 -91.37 -39.22
N ALA A 42 -199.65 -90.78 -38.49
CA ALA A 42 -199.41 -89.63 -37.64
C ALA A 42 -198.55 -90.05 -36.43
N LYS A 43 -197.41 -89.38 -36.19
CA LYS A 43 -196.57 -89.62 -35.00
C LYS A 43 -197.10 -88.99 -33.70
N TYR A 44 -198.13 -88.14 -33.79
CA TYR A 44 -198.66 -87.38 -32.66
C TYR A 44 -200.19 -87.41 -32.71
N CYS A 45 -200.86 -87.49 -31.56
CA CYS A 45 -202.32 -87.52 -31.50
C CYS A 45 -202.97 -86.19 -31.90
N SER A 46 -202.21 -85.08 -31.87
CA SER A 46 -202.66 -83.76 -32.32
C SER A 46 -201.52 -82.96 -32.95
N LYS A 47 -201.87 -81.95 -33.76
CA LYS A 47 -200.91 -80.96 -34.29
C LYS A 47 -200.19 -80.22 -33.17
N ALA A 48 -200.88 -79.89 -32.07
CA ALA A 48 -200.29 -79.20 -30.93
C ALA A 48 -199.12 -79.99 -30.30
N HIS A 49 -199.22 -81.33 -30.25
CA HIS A 49 -198.13 -82.17 -29.73
C HIS A 49 -196.97 -82.33 -30.71
N ALA A 50 -197.21 -82.28 -32.02
CA ALA A 50 -196.15 -82.19 -33.02
C ALA A 50 -195.39 -80.86 -32.91
N ASP A 51 -196.12 -79.76 -32.72
CA ASP A 51 -195.54 -78.43 -32.52
C ASP A 51 -194.76 -78.34 -31.19
N GLN A 52 -195.27 -78.94 -30.10
CA GLN A 52 -194.55 -78.99 -28.81
C GLN A 52 -193.27 -79.83 -28.92
N ALA A 53 -193.33 -81.05 -29.48
CA ALA A 53 -192.14 -81.88 -29.71
C ALA A 53 -191.14 -81.27 -30.71
N SER A 54 -191.53 -80.23 -31.46
CA SER A 54 -190.63 -79.42 -32.28
C SER A 54 -190.01 -78.25 -31.52
N ARG A 55 -190.70 -77.69 -30.51
CA ARG A 55 -190.15 -76.71 -29.57
C ARG A 55 -189.16 -77.37 -28.63
N ASP A 56 -189.51 -78.53 -28.05
CA ASP A 56 -188.66 -79.23 -27.08
C ASP A 56 -187.33 -79.68 -27.70
N ARG A 57 -187.36 -80.19 -28.95
CA ARG A 57 -186.12 -80.47 -29.70
C ARG A 57 -185.29 -79.22 -29.97
N ARG A 58 -185.91 -78.13 -30.44
CA ARG A 58 -185.18 -76.86 -30.66
C ARG A 58 -184.62 -76.26 -29.37
N ALA A 59 -185.27 -76.47 -28.23
CA ALA A 59 -184.75 -76.07 -26.92
C ALA A 59 -183.57 -76.95 -26.48
N ALA A 60 -183.63 -78.27 -26.72
CA ALA A 60 -182.53 -79.19 -26.45
C ALA A 60 -181.31 -78.92 -27.35
N ASP A 61 -181.52 -78.69 -28.65
CA ASP A 61 -180.46 -78.36 -29.61
C ASP A 61 -179.78 -77.02 -29.25
N ALA A 62 -180.54 -76.02 -28.79
CA ALA A 62 -179.99 -74.75 -28.29
C ALA A 62 -179.18 -74.95 -27.00
N ALA A 63 -179.72 -75.70 -26.03
CA ALA A 63 -179.03 -75.98 -24.77
C ALA A 63 -177.71 -76.75 -24.95
N ALA A 64 -177.62 -77.60 -25.98
CA ALA A 64 -176.40 -78.33 -26.33
C ALA A 64 -175.28 -77.43 -26.91
N LEU A 65 -175.62 -76.26 -27.45
CA LEU A 65 -174.66 -75.31 -28.06
C LEU A 65 -174.30 -74.14 -27.14
N ASP A 66 -175.22 -73.73 -26.26
CA ASP A 66 -175.06 -72.62 -25.32
C ASP A 66 -173.89 -72.80 -24.34
N GLU A 67 -173.73 -74.02 -23.81
CA GLU A 67 -172.68 -74.36 -22.86
C GLU A 67 -171.27 -74.34 -23.48
N PRO A 68 -170.98 -75.01 -24.63
CA PRO A 68 -169.67 -74.90 -25.26
C PRO A 68 -169.36 -73.48 -25.75
N LEU A 69 -170.35 -72.70 -26.21
CA LEU A 69 -170.15 -71.29 -26.56
C LEU A 69 -169.75 -70.44 -25.35
N ARG A 70 -170.50 -70.51 -24.23
CA ARG A 70 -170.12 -69.81 -22.99
C ARG A 70 -168.75 -70.25 -22.46
N ARG A 71 -168.39 -71.53 -22.62
CA ARG A 71 -167.09 -72.03 -22.21
C ARG A 71 -165.96 -71.44 -23.08
N ALA A 72 -166.17 -71.36 -24.40
CA ALA A 72 -165.26 -70.71 -25.35
C ALA A 72 -165.14 -69.20 -25.12
N GLU A 73 -166.24 -68.49 -24.87
CA GLU A 73 -166.24 -67.05 -24.51
C GLU A 73 -165.49 -66.81 -23.19
N SER A 74 -165.66 -67.68 -22.18
CA SER A 74 -164.92 -67.56 -20.92
C SER A 74 -163.41 -67.83 -21.08
N LEU A 75 -163.00 -68.58 -22.11
CA LEU A 75 -161.60 -68.80 -22.47
C LEU A 75 -161.05 -67.62 -23.28
N ALA A 76 -161.82 -67.12 -24.25
CA ALA A 76 -161.49 -65.94 -25.03
C ALA A 76 -161.40 -64.66 -24.17
N GLY A 77 -162.18 -64.57 -23.09
CA GLY A 77 -162.07 -63.48 -22.10
C GLY A 77 -160.85 -63.58 -21.19
N ARG A 78 -160.35 -64.80 -20.93
CA ARG A 78 -159.14 -65.04 -20.10
C ARG A 78 -157.83 -64.98 -20.89
N LEU A 79 -157.87 -65.18 -22.21
CA LEU A 79 -156.68 -65.17 -23.05
C LEU A 79 -155.95 -63.81 -23.08
N PRO A 80 -156.63 -62.64 -23.19
CA PRO A 80 -155.97 -61.33 -23.10
C PRO A 80 -155.28 -61.08 -21.77
N GLU A 81 -155.86 -61.56 -20.65
CA GLU A 81 -155.28 -61.43 -19.31
C GLU A 81 -154.01 -62.29 -19.18
N ALA A 82 -154.04 -63.54 -19.68
CA ALA A 82 -152.87 -64.40 -19.74
C ALA A 82 -151.76 -63.85 -20.67
N ILE A 83 -152.13 -63.25 -21.82
CA ILE A 83 -151.19 -62.57 -22.71
C ILE A 83 -150.60 -61.33 -22.04
N GLY A 84 -151.41 -60.54 -21.32
CA GLY A 84 -150.95 -59.38 -20.55
C GLY A 84 -149.94 -59.78 -19.47
N GLY A 85 -150.25 -60.81 -18.68
CA GLY A 85 -149.33 -61.36 -17.68
C GLY A 85 -148.02 -61.90 -18.29
N LEU A 86 -148.08 -62.53 -19.47
CA LEU A 86 -146.87 -62.96 -20.18
C LEU A 86 -146.05 -61.77 -20.72
N GLN A 87 -146.71 -60.73 -21.23
CA GLN A 87 -146.06 -59.49 -21.67
C GLN A 87 -145.40 -58.74 -20.51
N GLU A 88 -146.05 -58.70 -19.34
CA GLU A 88 -145.49 -58.13 -18.12
C GLU A 88 -144.27 -58.94 -17.64
N GLN A 89 -144.36 -60.28 -17.61
CA GLN A 89 -143.22 -61.14 -17.28
C GLN A 89 -142.05 -61.00 -18.28
N LEU A 90 -142.34 -60.89 -19.58
CA LEU A 90 -141.32 -60.63 -20.59
C LEU A 90 -140.69 -59.24 -20.43
N THR A 91 -141.48 -58.22 -20.08
CA THR A 91 -140.97 -56.86 -19.80
C THR A 91 -140.05 -56.87 -18.57
N VAL A 92 -140.47 -57.50 -17.48
CA VAL A 92 -139.66 -57.69 -16.26
C VAL A 92 -138.36 -58.45 -16.57
N LEU A 93 -138.42 -59.49 -17.43
CA LEU A 93 -137.23 -60.23 -17.85
C LEU A 93 -136.30 -59.37 -18.73
N THR A 94 -136.83 -58.59 -19.68
CA THR A 94 -136.01 -57.69 -20.50
C THR A 94 -135.39 -56.57 -19.67
N ASP A 95 -136.11 -56.03 -18.68
CA ASP A 95 -135.58 -55.02 -17.76
C ASP A 95 -134.49 -55.60 -16.85
N ALA A 96 -134.69 -56.81 -16.32
CA ALA A 96 -133.67 -57.51 -15.54
C ALA A 96 -132.42 -57.82 -16.37
N LEU A 97 -132.58 -58.22 -17.63
CA LEU A 97 -131.46 -58.44 -18.56
C LEU A 97 -130.75 -57.14 -18.93
N ALA A 98 -131.48 -56.05 -19.17
CA ALA A 98 -130.92 -54.73 -19.43
C ALA A 98 -130.15 -54.18 -18.22
N GLN A 99 -130.68 -54.35 -17.00
CA GLN A 99 -130.00 -54.00 -15.75
C GLN A 99 -128.75 -54.86 -15.53
N ALA A 100 -128.82 -56.17 -15.81
CA ALA A 100 -127.66 -57.07 -15.73
C ALA A 100 -126.58 -56.71 -16.75
N GLN A 101 -126.95 -56.37 -17.98
CA GLN A 101 -126.04 -55.91 -19.04
C GLN A 101 -125.41 -54.56 -18.67
N ALA A 102 -126.19 -53.59 -18.23
CA ALA A 102 -125.69 -52.29 -17.78
C ALA A 102 -124.75 -52.44 -16.58
N GLY A 103 -125.09 -53.28 -15.60
CA GLY A 103 -124.23 -53.60 -14.46
C GLY A 103 -122.95 -54.34 -14.84
N ALA A 104 -123.00 -55.21 -15.85
CA ALA A 104 -121.81 -55.88 -16.39
C ALA A 104 -120.89 -54.89 -17.13
N LEU A 105 -121.44 -54.05 -18.00
CA LEU A 105 -120.70 -52.99 -18.70
C LEU A 105 -120.08 -52.00 -17.71
N ALA A 106 -120.81 -51.58 -16.68
CA ALA A 106 -120.29 -50.69 -15.63
C ALA A 106 -119.14 -51.33 -14.83
N ARG A 107 -119.17 -52.65 -14.59
CA ARG A 107 -118.06 -53.39 -13.97
C ARG A 107 -116.84 -53.47 -14.90
N VAL A 108 -117.05 -53.73 -16.19
CA VAL A 108 -115.96 -53.76 -17.19
C VAL A 108 -115.33 -52.38 -17.33
N GLN A 109 -116.11 -51.33 -17.54
CA GLN A 109 -115.62 -49.94 -17.64
C GLN A 109 -114.86 -49.51 -16.38
N ARG A 110 -115.32 -49.93 -15.18
CA ARG A 110 -114.58 -49.69 -13.94
C ARG A 110 -113.25 -50.43 -13.90
N ALA A 111 -113.24 -51.73 -14.23
CA ALA A 111 -112.01 -52.53 -14.26
C ALA A 111 -111.01 -52.03 -15.32
N GLU A 112 -111.50 -51.56 -16.48
CA GLU A 112 -110.69 -50.93 -17.51
C GLU A 112 -110.10 -49.59 -17.02
N ALA A 113 -110.91 -48.75 -16.37
CA ALA A 113 -110.43 -47.49 -15.78
C ALA A 113 -109.40 -47.73 -14.65
N GLU A 114 -109.62 -48.72 -13.78
CA GLU A 114 -108.69 -49.16 -12.74
C GLU A 114 -107.39 -49.71 -13.35
N ALA A 115 -107.47 -50.50 -14.42
CA ALA A 115 -106.29 -51.02 -15.13
C ALA A 115 -105.49 -49.93 -15.85
N VAL A 116 -106.15 -48.92 -16.43
CA VAL A 116 -105.50 -47.74 -17.03
C VAL A 116 -104.82 -46.92 -15.94
N ALA A 117 -105.51 -46.65 -14.82
CA ALA A 117 -104.95 -45.91 -13.68
C ALA A 117 -103.74 -46.65 -13.06
N ALA A 118 -103.80 -47.98 -12.95
CA ALA A 118 -102.69 -48.79 -12.45
C ALA A 118 -101.46 -48.69 -13.36
N ARG A 119 -101.63 -48.80 -14.69
CA ARG A 119 -100.53 -48.65 -15.66
C ARG A 119 -99.95 -47.23 -15.69
N GLN A 120 -100.79 -46.22 -15.50
CA GLN A 120 -100.32 -44.83 -15.35
C GLN A 120 -99.50 -44.65 -14.07
N ALA A 121 -99.97 -45.20 -12.94
CA ALA A 121 -99.25 -45.14 -11.67
C ALA A 121 -97.91 -45.90 -11.71
N GLU A 122 -97.83 -47.02 -12.44
CA GLU A 122 -96.60 -47.77 -12.72
C GLU A 122 -95.64 -46.93 -13.58
N ALA A 123 -96.09 -46.40 -14.71
CA ALA A 123 -95.28 -45.54 -15.58
C ALA A 123 -94.77 -44.26 -14.86
N ASP A 124 -95.60 -43.65 -14.01
CA ASP A 124 -95.20 -42.53 -13.16
C ASP A 124 -94.17 -42.92 -12.09
N ALA A 125 -94.26 -44.15 -11.55
CA ALA A 125 -93.28 -44.66 -10.59
C ALA A 125 -91.93 -44.91 -11.28
N ASP A 126 -91.93 -45.53 -12.45
CA ASP A 126 -90.72 -45.75 -13.28
C ASP A 126 -90.10 -44.42 -13.71
N ALA A 127 -90.90 -43.44 -14.13
CA ALA A 127 -90.41 -42.11 -14.48
C ALA A 127 -89.75 -41.40 -13.29
N ARG A 128 -90.33 -41.50 -12.09
CA ARG A 128 -89.72 -40.98 -10.84
C ARG A 128 -88.43 -41.72 -10.47
N ALA A 129 -88.39 -43.05 -10.60
CA ALA A 129 -87.18 -43.84 -10.37
C ALA A 129 -86.05 -43.45 -11.33
N ALA A 130 -86.35 -43.33 -12.62
CA ALA A 130 -85.40 -42.94 -13.65
C ALA A 130 -84.91 -41.48 -13.52
N GLU A 131 -85.71 -40.55 -12.98
CA GLU A 131 -85.19 -39.22 -12.62
C GLU A 131 -84.32 -39.29 -11.35
N ALA A 132 -84.71 -40.05 -10.31
CA ALA A 132 -83.91 -40.22 -9.11
C ALA A 132 -82.53 -40.83 -9.40
N ASP A 133 -82.45 -41.83 -10.27
CA ASP A 133 -81.18 -42.41 -10.73
C ASP A 133 -80.34 -41.40 -11.54
N ARG A 134 -80.96 -40.59 -12.40
CA ARG A 134 -80.26 -39.51 -13.13
C ARG A 134 -79.75 -38.41 -12.20
N VAL A 135 -80.50 -38.05 -11.16
CA VAL A 135 -80.07 -37.11 -10.12
C VAL A 135 -78.91 -37.70 -9.31
N ARG A 136 -78.98 -38.98 -8.91
CA ARG A 136 -77.88 -39.67 -8.22
C ARG A 136 -76.61 -39.70 -9.07
N ALA A 137 -76.69 -40.11 -10.33
CA ALA A 137 -75.55 -40.15 -11.24
C ALA A 137 -74.91 -38.76 -11.47
N ARG A 138 -75.71 -37.70 -11.59
CA ARG A 138 -75.21 -36.31 -11.66
C ARG A 138 -74.52 -35.88 -10.37
N ALA A 139 -75.06 -36.24 -9.21
CA ALA A 139 -74.45 -35.92 -7.91
C ALA A 139 -73.13 -36.68 -7.68
N GLU A 140 -73.05 -37.95 -8.08
CA GLU A 140 -71.83 -38.76 -8.05
C GLU A 140 -70.74 -38.19 -8.98
N ALA A 141 -71.10 -37.79 -10.20
CA ALA A 141 -70.19 -37.12 -11.14
C ALA A 141 -69.67 -35.78 -10.57
N ALA A 142 -70.58 -34.91 -10.09
CA ALA A 142 -70.20 -33.63 -9.48
C ALA A 142 -69.31 -33.79 -8.24
N ALA A 143 -69.54 -34.84 -7.43
CA ALA A 143 -68.69 -35.17 -6.29
C ALA A 143 -67.29 -35.65 -6.72
N ALA A 144 -67.20 -36.46 -7.79
CA ALA A 144 -65.93 -36.89 -8.36
C ALA A 144 -65.13 -35.69 -8.91
N ASP A 145 -65.79 -34.82 -9.69
CA ASP A 145 -65.19 -33.60 -10.24
C ASP A 145 -64.71 -32.66 -9.11
N ALA A 146 -65.49 -32.47 -8.05
CA ALA A 146 -65.09 -31.68 -6.89
C ALA A 146 -63.88 -32.26 -6.14
N VAL A 147 -63.75 -33.59 -6.06
CA VAL A 147 -62.56 -34.25 -5.49
C VAL A 147 -61.33 -34.05 -6.40
N GLN A 148 -61.48 -34.15 -7.72
CA GLN A 148 -60.37 -33.91 -8.65
C GLN A 148 -59.93 -32.45 -8.66
N ALA A 149 -60.88 -31.50 -8.68
CA ALA A 149 -60.61 -30.08 -8.59
C ALA A 149 -59.87 -29.72 -7.29
N ARG A 150 -60.29 -30.28 -6.14
CA ARG A 150 -59.58 -30.09 -4.88
C ARG A 150 -58.16 -30.65 -4.92
N ARG A 151 -57.96 -31.87 -5.44
CA ARG A 151 -56.61 -32.46 -5.59
C ARG A 151 -55.71 -31.67 -6.51
N ALA A 152 -56.26 -31.11 -7.60
CA ALA A 152 -55.51 -30.24 -8.49
C ALA A 152 -55.07 -28.95 -7.79
N ALA A 153 -55.97 -28.29 -7.05
CA ALA A 153 -55.67 -27.10 -6.26
C ALA A 153 -54.68 -27.38 -5.10
N GLU A 154 -54.77 -28.54 -4.46
CA GLU A 154 -53.80 -29.01 -3.45
C GLU A 154 -52.40 -29.16 -4.06
N GLN A 155 -52.28 -29.80 -5.23
CA GLN A 155 -51.01 -29.96 -5.95
C GLN A 155 -50.44 -28.64 -6.47
N GLU A 156 -51.29 -27.73 -6.97
CA GLU A 156 -50.89 -26.39 -7.40
C GLU A 156 -50.34 -25.58 -6.23
N ALA A 157 -51.06 -25.56 -5.09
CA ALA A 157 -50.60 -24.91 -3.87
C ALA A 157 -49.31 -25.53 -3.30
N GLU A 158 -49.07 -26.83 -3.47
CA GLU A 158 -47.80 -27.47 -3.12
C GLU A 158 -46.65 -27.04 -4.04
N ARG A 159 -46.88 -26.95 -5.36
CA ARG A 159 -45.90 -26.43 -6.33
C ARG A 159 -45.56 -24.97 -6.05
N ASP A 160 -46.54 -24.13 -5.77
CA ASP A 160 -46.33 -22.72 -5.42
C ASP A 160 -45.53 -22.55 -4.13
N ARG A 161 -45.81 -23.36 -3.10
CA ARG A 161 -45.00 -23.39 -1.86
C ARG A 161 -43.56 -23.84 -2.14
N ALA A 162 -43.36 -24.85 -2.98
CA ALA A 162 -42.04 -25.33 -3.34
C ALA A 162 -41.25 -24.27 -4.15
N ALA A 163 -41.88 -23.64 -5.13
CA ALA A 163 -41.30 -22.54 -5.90
C ALA A 163 -40.95 -21.34 -5.01
N LEU A 164 -41.84 -20.95 -4.09
CA LEU A 164 -41.58 -19.88 -3.13
C LEU A 164 -40.45 -20.24 -2.15
N ALA A 165 -40.34 -21.51 -1.74
CA ALA A 165 -39.23 -21.98 -0.90
C ALA A 165 -37.89 -21.94 -1.65
N GLN A 166 -37.89 -22.33 -2.93
CA GLN A 166 -36.71 -22.23 -3.80
C GLN A 166 -36.29 -20.77 -3.98
N VAL A 167 -37.21 -19.87 -4.38
CA VAL A 167 -36.91 -18.43 -4.53
C VAL A 167 -36.36 -17.83 -3.24
N ARG A 168 -36.84 -18.26 -2.07
CA ARG A 168 -36.29 -17.84 -0.76
C ARG A 168 -34.87 -18.36 -0.53
N ALA A 169 -34.57 -19.60 -0.91
CA ALA A 169 -33.23 -20.17 -0.82
C ALA A 169 -32.25 -19.45 -1.76
N ASP A 170 -32.61 -19.29 -3.03
CA ASP A 170 -31.81 -18.60 -4.06
C ASP A 170 -31.56 -17.13 -3.67
N THR A 171 -32.56 -16.46 -3.09
CA THR A 171 -32.43 -15.08 -2.57
C THR A 171 -31.50 -15.03 -1.35
N ALA A 172 -31.59 -16.00 -0.43
CA ALA A 172 -30.72 -16.08 0.74
C ALA A 172 -29.26 -16.34 0.35
N GLU A 173 -29.01 -17.22 -0.63
CA GLU A 173 -27.69 -17.46 -1.21
C GLU A 173 -27.14 -16.20 -1.87
N THR A 174 -27.96 -15.50 -2.67
CA THR A 174 -27.60 -14.22 -3.30
C THR A 174 -27.24 -13.14 -2.27
N ILE A 175 -28.00 -13.04 -1.17
CA ILE A 175 -27.70 -12.11 -0.05
C ILE A 175 -26.40 -12.50 0.66
N ALA A 176 -26.14 -13.80 0.87
CA ALA A 176 -24.91 -14.28 1.47
C ALA A 176 -23.70 -13.95 0.60
N ALA A 177 -23.78 -14.21 -0.72
CA ALA A 177 -22.73 -13.88 -1.69
C ALA A 177 -22.45 -12.37 -1.74
N HIS A 178 -23.49 -11.52 -1.77
CA HIS A 178 -23.32 -10.06 -1.70
C HIS A 178 -22.71 -9.59 -0.38
N THR A 179 -23.04 -10.24 0.74
CA THR A 179 -22.46 -9.92 2.05
C THR A 179 -20.97 -10.27 2.08
N GLN A 180 -20.60 -11.48 1.65
CA GLN A 180 -19.20 -11.90 1.50
C GLN A 180 -18.41 -10.96 0.58
N LEU A 181 -18.96 -10.59 -0.58
CA LEU A 181 -18.32 -9.65 -1.50
C LEU A 181 -18.12 -8.25 -0.87
N ARG A 182 -19.10 -7.75 -0.12
CA ARG A 182 -19.00 -6.46 0.58
C ARG A 182 -17.95 -6.49 1.69
N ASP A 183 -17.87 -7.59 2.42
CA ASP A 183 -16.93 -7.72 3.54
C ASP A 183 -15.50 -7.94 3.01
N ALA A 184 -15.31 -8.72 1.95
CA ALA A 184 -14.04 -8.80 1.21
C ALA A 184 -13.61 -7.43 0.62
N ALA A 185 -14.55 -6.63 0.12
CA ALA A 185 -14.27 -5.27 -0.37
C ALA A 185 -13.84 -4.32 0.76
N ARG A 186 -14.41 -4.46 1.97
CA ARG A 186 -14.01 -3.70 3.17
C ARG A 186 -12.61 -4.12 3.65
N GLU A 187 -12.31 -5.41 3.66
CA GLU A 187 -10.97 -5.93 3.98
C GLU A 187 -9.92 -5.43 2.99
N ALA A 188 -10.23 -5.47 1.68
CA ALA A 188 -9.37 -4.93 0.63
C ALA A 188 -9.14 -3.41 0.78
N GLN A 189 -10.18 -2.64 1.13
CA GLN A 189 -10.04 -1.21 1.42
C GLN A 189 -9.14 -0.98 2.64
N ALA A 190 -9.37 -1.67 3.75
CA ALA A 190 -8.56 -1.55 4.97
C ALA A 190 -7.08 -1.92 4.72
N ALA A 191 -6.83 -2.96 3.92
CA ALA A 191 -5.48 -3.34 3.51
C ALA A 191 -4.81 -2.28 2.62
N ALA A 192 -5.55 -1.66 1.69
CA ALA A 192 -5.05 -0.58 0.84
C ALA A 192 -4.75 0.70 1.65
N GLU A 193 -5.60 1.06 2.62
CA GLU A 193 -5.38 2.17 3.55
C GLU A 193 -4.14 1.93 4.43
N ALA A 194 -4.01 0.73 5.02
CA ALA A 194 -2.83 0.34 5.79
C ALA A 194 -1.54 0.38 4.95
N ALA A 195 -1.58 -0.09 3.71
CA ALA A 195 -0.44 -0.05 2.79
C ALA A 195 -0.04 1.39 2.41
N ARG A 196 -1.03 2.28 2.18
CA ARG A 196 -0.80 3.71 1.93
C ARG A 196 -0.17 4.39 3.14
N ASP A 197 -0.67 4.10 4.34
CA ASP A 197 -0.21 4.74 5.57
C ASP A 197 1.19 4.24 5.96
N ALA A 198 1.50 2.96 5.73
CA ALA A 198 2.85 2.40 5.83
C ALA A 198 3.82 3.08 4.85
N LYS A 199 3.46 3.21 3.56
CA LYS A 199 4.29 3.93 2.57
C LYS A 199 4.46 5.42 2.90
N THR A 200 3.46 6.03 3.54
CA THR A 200 3.54 7.41 4.03
C THR A 200 4.46 7.54 5.25
N ALA A 201 4.56 6.51 6.09
CA ALA A 201 5.55 6.43 7.18
C ALA A 201 6.97 6.24 6.63
N GLU A 202 7.19 5.26 5.73
CA GLU A 202 8.47 5.06 5.04
C GLU A 202 8.98 6.34 4.37
N LEU A 203 8.11 7.09 3.69
CA LEU A 203 8.49 8.35 3.04
C LEU A 203 8.86 9.44 4.05
N ARG A 204 8.23 9.47 5.23
CA ARG A 204 8.57 10.40 6.32
C ARG A 204 9.93 10.05 6.92
N GLU A 205 10.18 8.77 7.21
CA GLU A 205 11.46 8.29 7.74
C GLU A 205 12.60 8.52 6.74
N ALA A 206 12.38 8.23 5.45
CA ALA A 206 13.38 8.47 4.39
C ALA A 206 13.73 9.96 4.23
N ARG A 207 12.74 10.87 4.35
CA ARG A 207 12.98 12.32 4.36
C ARG A 207 13.78 12.76 5.57
N GLN A 208 13.40 12.31 6.77
CA GLN A 208 14.10 12.63 8.01
C GLN A 208 15.55 12.12 7.99
N ALA A 209 15.78 10.90 7.48
CA ALA A 209 17.12 10.35 7.30
C ALA A 209 17.96 11.16 6.28
N HIS A 210 17.33 11.62 5.17
CA HIS A 210 17.99 12.47 4.19
C HIS A 210 18.35 13.86 4.75
N GLU A 211 17.45 14.49 5.51
CA GLU A 211 17.72 15.75 6.21
C GLU A 211 18.88 15.61 7.22
N GLN A 212 18.93 14.49 7.95
CA GLN A 212 20.05 14.17 8.85
C GLN A 212 21.37 13.90 8.10
N ASP A 213 21.31 13.28 6.92
CA ASP A 213 22.46 13.12 6.03
C ASP A 213 23.00 14.45 5.52
N LEU A 214 22.13 15.36 5.09
CA LEU A 214 22.50 16.70 4.66
C LEU A 214 23.11 17.50 5.83
N ALA A 215 22.46 17.50 7.00
CA ALA A 215 22.99 18.17 8.19
C ALA A 215 24.38 17.63 8.61
N ARG A 216 24.60 16.31 8.51
CA ARG A 216 25.93 15.69 8.75
C ARG A 216 26.97 16.11 7.72
N ARG A 217 26.61 16.19 6.43
CA ARG A 217 27.52 16.64 5.36
C ARG A 217 27.87 18.12 5.52
N ASP A 218 26.89 18.97 5.79
CA ASP A 218 27.11 20.40 6.03
C ASP A 218 28.01 20.65 7.24
N ALA A 219 27.80 19.90 8.33
CA ALA A 219 28.68 19.97 9.50
C ALA A 219 30.12 19.53 9.18
N ALA A 220 30.29 18.47 8.39
CA ALA A 220 31.61 18.00 7.95
C ALA A 220 32.30 19.01 7.01
N ILE A 221 31.57 19.65 6.09
CA ILE A 221 32.09 20.70 5.20
C ILE A 221 32.54 21.92 5.99
N ARG A 222 31.76 22.34 7.00
CA ARG A 222 32.16 23.44 7.91
C ARG A 222 33.43 23.10 8.66
N ALA A 223 33.49 21.93 9.30
CA ALA A 223 34.68 21.48 10.02
C ALA A 223 35.93 21.39 9.12
N GLN A 224 35.79 20.95 7.86
CA GLN A 224 36.91 20.97 6.89
C GLN A 224 37.30 22.40 6.49
N THR A 225 36.35 23.32 6.36
CA THR A 225 36.62 24.73 6.07
C THR A 225 37.38 25.38 7.22
N ASP A 226 36.91 25.18 8.46
CA ASP A 226 37.57 25.66 9.68
C ASP A 226 39.01 25.10 9.81
N GLN A 227 39.22 23.82 9.48
CA GLN A 227 40.55 23.20 9.43
C GLN A 227 41.46 23.82 8.37
N LEU A 228 40.93 24.11 7.17
CA LEU A 228 41.70 24.75 6.10
C LEU A 228 42.07 26.19 6.45
N ASP A 229 41.17 26.94 7.08
CA ASP A 229 41.44 28.33 7.48
C ASP A 229 42.38 28.40 8.69
N ALA A 230 42.31 27.44 9.63
CA ALA A 230 43.32 27.26 10.66
C ALA A 230 44.70 26.95 10.06
N ALA A 231 44.77 26.00 9.12
CA ALA A 231 46.02 25.63 8.45
C ALA A 231 46.62 26.78 7.60
N ARG A 232 45.78 27.59 6.94
CA ARG A 232 46.19 28.83 6.25
C ARG A 232 46.76 29.86 7.24
N THR A 233 46.10 30.05 8.39
CA THR A 233 46.54 30.97 9.43
C THR A 233 47.88 30.54 10.04
N ASP A 234 48.05 29.25 10.30
CA ASP A 234 49.31 28.69 10.79
C ASP A 234 50.42 28.79 9.74
N LEU A 235 50.12 28.51 8.47
CA LEU A 235 51.07 28.68 7.37
C LEU A 235 51.54 30.14 7.27
N ALA A 236 50.62 31.11 7.29
CA ALA A 236 50.95 32.54 7.30
C ALA A 236 51.89 32.88 8.48
N ARG A 237 51.56 32.43 9.69
CA ARG A 237 52.41 32.63 10.89
C ARG A 237 53.79 31.99 10.75
N THR A 238 53.91 30.82 10.11
CA THR A 238 55.23 30.21 9.84
C THR A 238 56.03 30.94 8.77
N ILE A 239 55.38 31.55 7.78
CA ILE A 239 56.03 32.40 6.77
C ILE A 239 56.54 33.69 7.41
N GLU A 240 55.75 34.33 8.26
CA GLU A 240 56.16 35.50 9.05
C GLU A 240 57.35 35.16 9.95
N ALA A 241 57.26 34.06 10.72
CA ALA A 241 58.34 33.61 11.60
C ALA A 241 59.63 33.26 10.84
N LEU A 242 59.53 32.63 9.66
CA LEU A 242 60.68 32.33 8.79
C LEU A 242 61.28 33.61 8.20
N THR A 243 60.45 34.61 7.88
CA THR A 243 60.91 35.91 7.38
C THR A 243 61.66 36.67 8.46
N ALA A 244 61.08 36.77 9.66
CA ALA A 244 61.74 37.36 10.83
C ALA A 244 63.04 36.61 11.20
N ALA A 245 63.08 35.28 11.10
CA ALA A 245 64.30 34.50 11.33
C ALA A 245 65.38 34.76 10.27
N ARG A 246 65.00 34.96 9.01
CA ARG A 246 65.93 35.36 7.92
C ARG A 246 66.47 36.77 8.13
N GLU A 247 65.64 37.71 8.55
CA GLU A 247 66.04 39.08 8.88
C GLU A 247 66.95 39.14 10.11
N ALA A 248 66.65 38.36 11.15
CA ALA A 248 67.50 38.21 12.33
C ALA A 248 68.86 37.59 11.96
N LEU A 249 68.89 36.55 11.11
CA LEU A 249 70.13 35.96 10.61
C LEU A 249 70.93 36.94 9.76
N ALA A 250 70.27 37.73 8.90
CA ALA A 250 70.92 38.77 8.11
C ALA A 250 71.57 39.83 9.01
N THR A 251 70.83 40.33 10.00
CA THR A 251 71.32 41.28 11.02
C THR A 251 72.50 40.70 11.79
N ALA A 252 72.37 39.50 12.37
CA ALA A 252 73.45 38.83 13.09
C ALA A 252 74.70 38.58 12.21
N SER A 253 74.51 38.28 10.92
CA SER A 253 75.64 38.14 9.98
C SER A 253 76.32 39.49 9.67
N GLY A 254 75.56 40.58 9.62
CA GLY A 254 76.08 41.95 9.46
C GLY A 254 76.82 42.45 10.70
N GLU A 255 76.29 42.16 11.89
CA GLU A 255 76.96 42.39 13.17
C GLU A 255 78.25 41.56 13.27
N ALA A 256 78.22 40.27 12.95
CA ALA A 256 79.40 39.41 12.97
C ALA A 256 80.49 39.86 12.00
N ARG A 257 80.13 40.34 10.79
CA ARG A 257 81.07 40.98 9.87
C ARG A 257 81.65 42.26 10.47
N THR A 258 80.82 43.11 11.06
CA THR A 258 81.25 44.36 11.69
C THR A 258 82.20 44.11 12.87
N GLN A 259 81.90 43.11 13.71
CA GLN A 259 82.78 42.71 14.82
C GLN A 259 84.09 42.11 14.31
N ARG A 260 84.06 41.33 13.22
CA ARG A 260 85.29 40.82 12.59
C ARG A 260 86.15 41.96 12.05
N THR A 261 85.58 42.90 11.30
CA THR A 261 86.32 44.08 10.80
C THR A 261 86.85 44.97 11.94
N ARG A 262 86.13 45.08 13.07
CA ARG A 262 86.64 45.75 14.28
C ARG A 262 87.81 44.99 14.91
N ALA A 263 87.76 43.66 14.96
CA ALA A 263 88.85 42.83 15.46
C ALA A 263 90.09 42.91 14.55
N GLU A 264 89.92 42.76 13.23
CA GLU A 264 90.97 42.95 12.22
C GLU A 264 91.61 44.35 12.30
N ALA A 265 90.80 45.40 12.47
CA ALA A 265 91.28 46.76 12.67
C ALA A 265 92.05 46.93 14.01
N ALA A 266 91.60 46.28 15.08
CA ALA A 266 92.29 46.29 16.37
C ALA A 266 93.61 45.50 16.33
N GLU A 267 93.67 44.38 15.60
CA GLU A 267 94.90 43.63 15.34
C GLU A 267 95.88 44.46 14.50
N HIS A 268 95.42 45.11 13.42
CA HIS A 268 96.25 46.03 12.64
C HIS A 268 96.75 47.23 13.47
N ALA A 269 95.92 47.78 14.35
CA ALA A 269 96.34 48.85 15.27
C ALA A 269 97.37 48.36 16.30
N ARG A 270 97.19 47.15 16.86
CA ARG A 270 98.18 46.50 17.74
C ARG A 270 99.50 46.29 17.01
N ASP A 271 99.46 45.75 15.79
CA ASP A 271 100.66 45.44 15.01
C ASP A 271 101.35 46.71 14.48
N ALA A 272 100.60 47.79 14.25
CA ALA A 272 101.17 49.12 14.03
C ALA A 272 101.86 49.64 15.29
N ALA A 273 101.21 49.59 16.45
CA ALA A 273 101.79 50.01 17.73
C ALA A 273 103.02 49.18 18.13
N LEU A 274 103.05 47.87 17.85
CA LEU A 274 104.23 47.02 18.06
C LEU A 274 105.39 47.40 17.13
N ARG A 275 105.12 47.72 15.86
CA ARG A 275 106.16 48.21 14.92
C ARG A 275 106.65 49.61 15.31
N GLU A 276 105.77 50.46 15.82
CA GLU A 276 106.14 51.78 16.35
C GLU A 276 107.00 51.63 17.61
N LEU A 277 106.64 50.73 18.54
CA LEU A 277 107.45 50.38 19.71
C LEU A 277 108.82 49.85 19.29
N GLN A 278 108.91 48.88 18.37
CA GLN A 278 110.19 48.40 17.84
C GLN A 278 111.00 49.53 17.18
N THR A 279 110.34 50.48 16.53
CA THR A 279 111.00 51.65 15.94
C THR A 279 111.50 52.63 17.00
N THR A 280 110.77 52.84 18.09
CA THR A 280 111.20 53.69 19.21
C THR A 280 112.29 53.01 20.04
N GLU A 281 112.24 51.69 20.25
CA GLU A 281 113.31 50.88 20.85
C GLU A 281 114.59 50.93 20.00
N ALA A 282 114.47 50.77 18.67
CA ALA A 282 115.62 50.90 17.76
C ALA A 282 116.21 52.31 17.76
N ARG A 283 115.38 53.36 17.88
CA ARG A 283 115.81 54.75 18.06
C ARG A 283 116.47 54.98 19.41
N ALA A 284 115.93 54.42 20.50
CA ALA A 284 116.54 54.47 21.83
C ALA A 284 117.91 53.79 21.83
N ALA A 285 118.02 52.56 21.32
CA ALA A 285 119.29 51.85 21.17
C ALA A 285 120.28 52.53 20.20
N ALA A 286 119.80 53.34 19.25
CA ALA A 286 120.66 54.20 18.43
C ALA A 286 121.15 55.44 19.20
N LEU A 287 120.30 56.05 20.04
CA LEU A 287 120.67 57.14 20.93
C LEU A 287 121.62 56.69 22.03
N ASP A 288 121.41 55.54 22.66
CA ASP A 288 122.31 54.98 23.67
C ASP A 288 123.70 54.71 23.09
N ARG A 289 123.78 54.15 21.88
CA ARG A 289 125.05 54.02 21.15
C ARG A 289 125.69 55.38 20.87
N ARG A 290 124.90 56.37 20.41
CA ARG A 290 125.38 57.75 20.17
C ARG A 290 125.93 58.40 21.44
N VAL A 291 125.26 58.21 22.58
CA VAL A 291 125.72 58.69 23.89
C VAL A 291 127.02 57.98 24.28
N HIS A 292 127.09 56.66 24.15
CA HIS A 292 128.29 55.90 24.48
C HIS A 292 129.50 56.24 23.59
N GLU A 293 129.28 56.47 22.29
CA GLU A 293 130.27 56.98 21.34
C GLU A 293 130.77 58.38 21.74
N LEU A 294 129.86 59.31 22.06
CA LEU A 294 130.19 60.66 22.52
C LEU A 294 130.94 60.65 23.85
N GLN A 295 130.60 59.73 24.75
CA GLN A 295 131.24 59.58 26.06
C GLN A 295 132.66 59.00 25.90
N THR A 296 132.84 58.01 25.04
CA THR A 296 134.16 57.46 24.66
C THR A 296 135.03 58.54 24.01
N ALA A 297 134.47 59.37 23.12
CA ALA A 297 135.17 60.49 22.51
C ALA A 297 135.53 61.60 23.52
N ALA A 298 134.68 61.85 24.51
CA ALA A 298 134.95 62.80 25.60
C ALA A 298 136.08 62.28 26.52
N ASP A 299 136.09 60.98 26.85
CA ASP A 299 137.16 60.35 27.63
C ASP A 299 138.50 60.36 26.88
N GLN A 300 138.48 60.11 25.56
CA GLN A 300 139.66 60.25 24.68
C GLN A 300 140.18 61.70 24.66
N ALA A 301 139.31 62.69 24.43
CA ALA A 301 139.68 64.10 24.45
C ALA A 301 140.20 64.55 25.83
N ALA A 302 139.67 63.99 26.93
CA ALA A 302 140.17 64.24 28.28
C ALA A 302 141.58 63.66 28.49
N GLY A 303 141.87 62.48 27.92
CA GLY A 303 143.20 61.87 27.87
C GLY A 303 144.20 62.72 27.09
N GLU A 304 143.88 63.08 25.84
CA GLU A 304 144.71 63.96 25.00
C GLU A 304 144.96 65.33 25.66
N ALA A 305 143.95 65.89 26.34
CA ALA A 305 144.08 67.11 27.12
C ALA A 305 144.90 66.95 28.41
N ALA A 306 145.12 65.74 28.92
CA ALA A 306 146.03 65.46 30.02
C ALA A 306 147.47 65.29 29.52
N ASP A 307 147.67 64.56 28.42
CA ASP A 307 148.97 64.34 27.79
C ASP A 307 149.60 65.63 27.28
N THR A 308 148.81 66.50 26.63
CA THR A 308 149.27 67.85 26.22
C THR A 308 149.65 68.74 27.40
N ARG A 309 148.95 68.63 28.54
CA ARG A 309 149.33 69.34 29.79
C ARG A 309 150.59 68.76 30.44
N ALA A 310 150.83 67.45 30.33
CA ALA A 310 152.08 66.84 30.75
C ALA A 310 153.27 67.28 29.87
N ALA A 311 153.06 67.33 28.55
CA ALA A 311 154.06 67.82 27.60
C ALA A 311 154.42 69.30 27.81
N LEU A 312 153.43 70.16 28.05
CA LEU A 312 153.66 71.58 28.38
C LEU A 312 154.54 71.74 29.64
N ARG A 313 154.22 71.04 30.73
CA ARG A 313 155.03 71.05 31.96
C ARG A 313 156.45 70.51 31.76
N ALA A 314 156.63 69.55 30.86
CA ALA A 314 157.95 69.05 30.51
C ALA A 314 158.78 70.10 29.76
N CYS A 315 158.15 70.88 28.85
CA CYS A 315 158.81 72.01 28.18
C CYS A 315 159.14 73.15 29.15
N GLU A 316 158.21 73.51 30.06
CA GLU A 316 158.42 74.54 31.10
C GLU A 316 159.64 74.19 31.97
N ALA A 317 159.72 72.95 32.48
CA ALA A 317 160.85 72.47 33.28
C ALA A 317 162.20 72.39 32.52
N VAL A 318 162.17 72.39 31.17
CA VAL A 318 163.38 72.50 30.34
C VAL A 318 163.80 73.96 30.16
N SER A 319 162.84 74.88 29.97
CA SER A 319 163.13 76.33 29.94
C SER A 319 163.75 76.81 31.25
N ASP A 320 163.16 76.47 32.40
CA ASP A 320 163.66 76.88 33.73
C ASP A 320 165.13 76.44 33.94
N ARG A 321 165.48 75.22 33.50
CA ARG A 321 166.85 74.69 33.55
C ARG A 321 167.80 75.45 32.64
N LEU A 322 167.36 75.81 31.44
CA LEU A 322 168.18 76.57 30.49
C LEU A 322 168.41 78.00 30.97
N GLU A 323 167.40 78.65 31.57
CA GLU A 323 167.53 79.98 32.16
C GLU A 323 168.52 79.97 33.34
N THR A 324 168.38 79.00 34.26
CA THR A 324 169.30 78.81 35.40
C THR A 324 170.76 78.60 34.93
N ALA A 325 170.97 77.81 33.88
CA ALA A 325 172.31 77.57 33.32
C ALA A 325 172.90 78.82 32.65
N LEU A 326 172.06 79.67 32.06
CA LEU A 326 172.48 80.89 31.36
C LEU A 326 172.86 82.00 32.37
N GLU A 327 172.19 82.07 33.52
CA GLU A 327 172.59 82.94 34.63
C GLU A 327 173.93 82.50 35.26
N ALA A 328 174.13 81.20 35.47
CA ALA A 328 175.41 80.66 35.95
C ALA A 328 176.58 81.00 35.00
N ALA A 329 176.41 80.79 33.70
CA ALA A 329 177.42 81.14 32.69
C ALA A 329 177.72 82.66 32.64
N ARG A 330 176.73 83.52 32.93
CA ARG A 330 176.94 84.97 33.03
C ARG A 330 177.73 85.37 34.27
N ALA A 331 177.54 84.68 35.40
CA ALA A 331 178.33 84.90 36.61
C ALA A 331 179.81 84.50 36.42
N GLU A 332 180.06 83.32 35.84
CA GLU A 332 181.43 82.86 35.51
C GLU A 332 182.14 83.81 34.54
N ALA A 333 181.41 84.31 33.53
CA ALA A 333 181.93 85.28 32.56
C ALA A 333 182.18 86.68 33.15
N ALA A 334 181.65 87.00 34.33
CA ALA A 334 181.99 88.21 35.07
C ALA A 334 183.28 88.02 35.89
N GLU A 335 183.41 86.90 36.62
CA GLU A 335 184.63 86.58 37.37
C GLU A 335 185.88 86.47 36.50
N GLN A 336 185.77 85.96 35.27
CA GLN A 336 186.92 85.89 34.37
C GLN A 336 187.40 87.26 33.92
N ARG A 337 186.48 88.22 33.68
CA ARG A 337 186.84 89.60 33.32
C ARG A 337 187.50 90.33 34.49
N GLU A 338 187.05 90.09 35.71
CA GLU A 338 187.64 90.68 36.89
C GLU A 338 189.05 90.11 37.17
N ARG A 339 189.28 88.82 36.88
CA ARG A 339 190.63 88.22 36.91
C ARG A 339 191.55 88.78 35.82
N ALA A 340 191.05 88.96 34.60
CA ALA A 340 191.82 89.55 33.50
C ALA A 340 192.26 91.00 33.80
N ALA A 341 191.35 91.85 34.27
CA ALA A 341 191.65 93.25 34.59
C ALA A 341 192.73 93.40 35.70
N ARG A 342 192.78 92.47 36.67
CA ARG A 342 193.83 92.45 37.69
C ARG A 342 195.19 91.96 37.16
N ALA A 343 195.20 91.10 36.15
CA ALA A 343 196.42 90.63 35.50
C ALA A 343 197.03 91.72 34.59
N GLU A 344 196.20 92.42 33.81
CA GLU A 344 196.63 93.53 32.95
C GLU A 344 197.24 94.69 33.76
N ALA A 345 196.65 95.03 34.91
CA ALA A 345 197.20 96.03 35.81
C ALA A 345 198.57 95.65 36.43
N ALA A 346 198.85 94.35 36.59
CA ALA A 346 200.14 93.85 37.06
C ALA A 346 201.20 93.84 35.95
N ALA A 347 200.82 93.51 34.71
CA ALA A 347 201.72 93.50 33.56
C ALA A 347 202.21 94.91 33.19
N ALA A 348 201.31 95.90 33.13
CA ALA A 348 201.66 97.28 32.80
C ALA A 348 202.64 97.95 33.80
N ALA A 349 202.70 97.45 35.05
CA ALA A 349 203.67 97.91 36.05
C ALA A 349 205.07 97.29 35.86
N ALA A 350 205.17 96.15 35.17
CA ALA A 350 206.45 95.49 34.88
C ALA A 350 207.13 96.07 33.62
N GLU A 351 206.37 96.34 32.56
CA GLU A 351 206.93 96.84 31.29
C GLU A 351 207.60 98.23 31.41
N ALA A 352 207.20 99.05 32.39
CA ALA A 352 207.85 100.32 32.68
C ALA A 352 209.26 100.19 33.28
N ALA A 353 209.67 99.00 33.73
CA ALA A 353 211.00 98.73 34.28
C ALA A 353 212.01 98.19 33.24
N GLU A 354 211.55 97.73 32.08
CA GLU A 354 212.35 96.92 31.14
C GLU A 354 212.62 97.61 29.79
N ALA A 355 212.88 98.92 29.83
CA ALA A 355 213.39 99.68 28.67
C ALA A 355 214.92 99.51 28.43
N ALA A 356 215.56 98.46 28.95
CA ALA A 356 217.01 98.43 29.18
C ALA A 356 217.79 97.18 28.71
N ALA A 357 217.14 96.11 28.23
CA ALA A 357 217.84 94.89 27.82
C ALA A 357 217.33 94.33 26.48
N ALA A 358 218.26 94.16 25.53
CA ALA A 358 218.22 93.32 24.31
C ALA A 358 216.84 93.15 23.61
N ALA A 359 216.56 93.82 22.50
CA ALA A 359 217.09 93.53 21.16
C ALA A 359 216.57 92.23 20.50
N GLN A 360 216.43 92.30 19.16
CA GLN A 360 216.19 91.21 18.21
C GLN A 360 214.76 90.65 18.11
N GLY A 361 214.13 90.96 16.98
CA GLY A 361 213.77 89.88 16.05
C GLY A 361 212.27 89.65 15.76
N PRO A 362 211.95 88.93 14.66
CA PRO A 362 210.69 89.14 13.95
C PRO A 362 209.89 87.85 13.64
N GLY A 363 208.71 88.03 13.00
CA GLY A 363 207.95 86.96 12.35
C GLY A 363 207.01 86.16 13.28
N ASP A 364 206.25 85.18 12.81
CA ASP A 364 205.90 84.81 11.42
C ASP A 364 204.64 83.91 11.40
N ASP A 365 204.04 83.77 10.22
CA ASP A 365 203.31 82.60 9.67
C ASP A 365 202.43 81.61 10.52
N ARG A 366 201.16 81.52 10.08
CA ARG A 366 200.43 80.30 9.61
C ARG A 366 199.75 79.26 10.53
N HIS A 367 198.56 78.87 10.02
CA HIS A 367 197.97 77.50 9.92
C HIS A 367 197.51 76.84 11.25
N ASP A 368 196.58 75.88 11.27
CA ASP A 368 195.89 75.10 10.21
C ASP A 368 194.40 74.87 10.59
N GLN A 369 193.47 74.78 9.63
CA GLN A 369 192.76 73.55 9.20
C GLN A 369 192.26 72.59 10.30
N ASP A 370 190.96 72.25 10.28
CA ASP A 370 190.56 70.85 10.06
C ASP A 370 189.14 70.74 9.42
N ASP A 371 188.93 69.67 8.64
CA ASP A 371 187.72 69.34 7.86
C ASP A 371 186.84 68.30 8.60
N GLY A 372 185.59 68.01 8.16
CA GLY A 372 184.83 66.96 8.89
C GLY A 372 183.42 66.45 8.54
N GLN A 373 183.02 66.33 7.26
CA GLN A 373 182.12 65.25 6.77
C GLN A 373 180.62 65.11 7.21
N THR A 374 179.93 64.20 6.50
CA THR A 374 178.47 63.91 6.35
C THR A 374 178.09 62.59 7.11
N PRO A 375 176.92 61.87 7.02
CA PRO A 375 175.89 61.80 5.94
C PRO A 375 174.40 61.47 6.31
N ARG A 376 173.65 61.09 5.25
CA ARG A 376 172.24 60.62 5.05
C ARG A 376 171.85 59.34 5.85
N PRO A 377 170.55 58.91 5.96
CA PRO A 377 169.81 58.23 4.86
C PRO A 377 168.24 58.35 4.84
N GLU A 378 167.56 57.39 4.18
CA GLU A 378 166.18 57.39 3.61
C GLU A 378 165.16 56.53 4.41
N THR A 379 163.83 56.67 4.17
CA THR A 379 162.88 55.61 3.66
C THR A 379 161.35 55.90 3.82
N ARG A 380 160.53 55.13 3.06
CA ARG A 380 159.04 55.05 2.90
C ARG A 380 158.34 54.29 4.07
N PRO A 381 157.00 54.05 4.17
CA PRO A 381 155.93 53.85 3.13
C PRO A 381 154.55 54.53 3.45
N ASP A 382 153.34 54.13 2.97
CA ASP A 382 152.77 54.19 1.59
C ASP A 382 151.21 54.34 1.62
N ASN A 383 150.55 54.25 0.44
CA ASN A 383 149.09 54.31 0.13
C ASN A 383 148.33 52.99 0.55
N PRO A 384 146.99 52.74 0.37
CA PRO A 384 146.08 53.25 -0.70
C PRO A 384 144.53 53.40 -0.43
N ARG A 385 143.84 53.90 -1.49
CA ARG A 385 142.51 53.49 -2.05
C ARG A 385 141.15 54.11 -1.59
N SER A 386 140.35 54.39 -2.64
CA SER A 386 138.93 54.80 -2.76
C SER A 386 137.96 53.58 -2.68
N PRO A 387 136.66 53.58 -3.14
CA PRO A 387 135.72 54.64 -3.63
C PRO A 387 134.21 54.45 -3.21
N GLN A 388 133.30 55.18 -3.90
CA GLN A 388 131.90 54.84 -4.31
C GLN A 388 130.66 55.56 -3.70
N GLN A 389 129.76 55.94 -4.64
CA GLN A 389 128.33 56.30 -4.52
C GLN A 389 127.45 55.02 -4.68
N PRO A 390 126.17 55.07 -5.13
CA PRO A 390 124.92 55.59 -4.51
C PRO A 390 123.79 54.53 -4.43
N THR A 391 122.65 54.84 -3.79
CA THR A 391 121.28 54.99 -4.38
C THR A 391 120.24 55.21 -3.30
#